data_AF-A0A421JZK1-F1
#
_entry.id   AF-A0A421JZK1-F1
#
_cell.length_a   1.000
_cell.length_b   1.000
_cell.length_c   1.000
_cell.angle_alpha   90.00
_cell.angle_beta   90.00
_cell.angle_gamma   90.00
#
_symmetry.space_group_name_H-M   'P 1'
#
loop_
_entity.id
_entity.type
_entity.pdbx_description
1 polymer ?
#
loop_
_entity_poly.entity_id
_entity_poly.type
_entity_poly.pdbx_seq_one_letter_code
_entity_poly.pdbx_strand_id
1 'polypeptide(L)' 'MGKTRRTFSPEFRLEAAQLVVDQNYSIRAACNAMGVSKSSMENWVRQLRQERKGKTPKA' A
#
# COMPACT_ATOMS: atom_id res chain seq x y z
N MET A 1 -15.32 -4.05 -22.72
CA MET A 1 -15.44 -2.97 -21.72
C MET A 1 -14.21 -2.99 -20.82
N GLY A 2 -13.29 -2.04 -21.00
CA GLY A 2 -12.04 -1.99 -20.23
C GLY A 2 -12.32 -1.65 -18.77
N LYS A 3 -11.88 -2.51 -17.85
CA LYS A 3 -12.01 -2.29 -16.40
C LYS A 3 -11.15 -1.08 -16.03
N THR A 4 -11.76 0.08 -15.81
CA THR A 4 -11.07 1.30 -15.37
C THR A 4 -10.33 0.98 -14.08
N ARG A 5 -9.01 0.77 -14.18
CA ARG A 5 -8.18 0.51 -13.00
C ARG A 5 -8.23 1.79 -12.18
N ARG A 6 -8.84 1.76 -10.99
CA ARG A 6 -8.68 2.84 -10.00
C ARG A 6 -7.19 2.97 -9.72
N THR A 7 -6.55 3.96 -10.32
CA THR A 7 -5.16 4.31 -10.07
C THR A 7 -5.12 5.20 -8.85
N PHE A 8 -4.71 4.65 -7.71
CA PHE A 8 -4.35 5.44 -6.55
C PHE A 8 -3.04 6.20 -6.82
N SER A 9 -2.94 7.44 -6.35
CA SER A 9 -1.70 8.22 -6.46
C SER A 9 -0.57 7.53 -5.67
N PRO A 10 0.70 7.68 -6.08
CA PRO A 10 1.84 7.13 -5.35
C PRO A 10 1.84 7.52 -3.86
N GLU A 11 1.50 8.78 -3.56
CA GLU A 11 1.43 9.29 -2.19
C GLU A 11 0.35 8.57 -1.36
N PHE A 12 -0.83 8.36 -1.93
CA PHE A 12 -1.91 7.63 -1.24
C PHE A 12 -1.50 6.19 -0.91
N ARG A 13 -0.77 5.53 -1.82
CA ARG A 13 -0.28 4.16 -1.59
C ARG A 13 0.75 4.14 -0.47
N LEU A 14 1.64 5.13 -0.44
CA LEU A 14 2.68 5.27 0.58
C LEU A 14 2.05 5.49 1.95
N GLU A 15 1.13 6.44 2.07
CA GLU A 15 0.41 6.74 3.31
C GLU A 15 -0.33 5.50 3.85
N ALA A 16 -1.07 4.80 2.97
CA ALA A 16 -1.76 3.57 3.33
C ALA A 16 -0.81 2.46 3.82
N ALA A 17 0.37 2.31 3.19
CA ALA A 17 1.38 1.34 3.62
C ALA A 17 2.07 1.75 4.93
N GLN A 18 2.30 3.06 5.14
CA GLN A 18 2.87 3.59 6.38
C GLN A 18 1.95 3.34 7.57
N LEU A 19 0.62 3.43 7.42
CA LEU A 19 -0.32 3.05 8.50
C LEU A 19 -0.06 1.63 9.02
N VAL A 20 0.20 0.67 8.12
CA VAL A 20 0.46 -0.72 8.51
C VAL A 20 1.88 -0.91 9.05
N VAL A 21 2.89 -0.27 8.45
CA VAL A 21 4.30 -0.51 8.81
C VAL A 21 4.75 0.34 10.01
N ASP A 22 4.36 1.60 10.07
CA ASP A 22 4.74 2.55 11.13
C ASP A 22 3.75 2.54 12.29
N GLN A 23 2.45 2.65 11.99
CA GLN A 23 1.42 2.69 13.03
C GLN A 23 0.98 1.30 13.48
N ASN A 24 1.62 0.24 12.96
CA ASN A 24 1.35 -1.16 13.26
C ASN A 24 -0.13 -1.56 13.11
N TYR A 25 -0.86 -0.90 12.19
CA TYR A 25 -2.23 -1.28 11.88
C TYR A 25 -2.27 -2.67 11.24
N SER A 26 -3.34 -3.42 11.54
CA SER A 26 -3.61 -4.61 10.74
C SER A 26 -3.99 -4.22 9.32
N ILE A 27 -3.60 -5.05 8.34
CA ILE A 27 -3.94 -4.84 6.92
C ILE A 27 -5.45 -4.64 6.76
N ARG A 28 -6.27 -5.41 7.49
CA ARG A 28 -7.73 -5.31 7.45
C ARG A 28 -8.24 -3.95 7.97
N ALA A 29 -7.68 -3.46 9.07
CA ALA A 29 -8.03 -2.15 9.61
C ALA A 29 -7.63 -1.02 8.65
N ALA A 30 -6.43 -1.08 8.07
CA ALA A 30 -5.96 -0.11 7.10
C ALA A 30 -6.81 -0.14 5.80
N CYS A 31 -7.22 -1.32 5.34
CA CYS A 31 -8.15 -1.47 4.21
C CYS A 31 -9.49 -0.81 4.47
N ASN A 32 -10.06 -1.00 5.67
CA ASN A 32 -11.32 -0.39 6.06
C ASN A 32 -11.20 1.13 6.18
N ALA A 33 -10.11 1.63 6.77
CA ALA A 33 -9.87 3.07 6.92
C ALA A 33 -9.65 3.78 5.58
N MET A 34 -8.87 3.18 4.67
CA MET A 34 -8.48 3.79 3.39
C MET A 34 -9.42 3.39 2.23
N GLY A 35 -10.39 2.49 2.45
CA GLY A 35 -11.31 2.02 1.42
C GLY A 35 -10.63 1.26 0.27
N VAL A 36 -9.59 0.48 0.56
CA VAL A 36 -8.83 -0.27 -0.46
C VAL A 36 -8.93 -1.78 -0.29
N SER A 37 -8.70 -2.50 -1.40
CA SER A 37 -8.67 -3.96 -1.37
C SER A 37 -7.48 -4.50 -0.58
N LYS A 38 -7.66 -5.65 0.08
CA LYS A 38 -6.61 -6.34 0.84
C LYS A 38 -5.36 -6.59 -0.02
N SER A 39 -5.54 -7.05 -1.26
CA SER A 39 -4.44 -7.35 -2.17
C SER A 39 -3.65 -6.10 -2.57
N SER A 40 -4.32 -4.95 -2.74
CA SER A 40 -3.63 -3.67 -2.99
C SER A 40 -2.77 -3.27 -1.78
N MET A 41 -3.36 -3.33 -0.58
CA MET A 41 -2.68 -2.98 0.66
C MET A 41 -1.47 -3.89 0.93
N GLU A 42 -1.62 -5.21 0.77
CA GLU A 42 -0.53 -6.17 0.91
C GLU A 42 0.65 -5.86 -0.02
N ASN A 43 0.37 -5.54 -1.29
CA ASN A 43 1.41 -5.19 -2.25
C ASN A 43 2.14 -3.91 -1.87
N TRP A 44 1.43 -2.86 -1.44
CA TRP A 44 2.06 -1.59 -1.04
C TRP A 44 2.88 -1.75 0.23
N VAL A 45 2.37 -2.49 1.23
CA VAL A 45 3.12 -2.81 2.46
C VAL A 45 4.38 -3.62 2.15
N ARG A 46 4.28 -4.61 1.27
CA ARG A 46 5.43 -5.41 0.83
C ARG A 46 6.46 -4.54 0.12
N GLN A 47 6.02 -3.60 -0.71
CA GLN A 47 6.90 -2.68 -1.41
C GLN A 47 7.61 -1.73 -0.42
N LEU A 48 6.85 -1.09 0.48
CA LEU A 48 7.41 -0.19 1.51
C LEU A 48 8.41 -0.91 2.43
N ARG A 49 8.12 -2.17 2.80
CA ARG A 49 9.06 -3.00 3.60
C ARG A 49 10.34 -3.33 2.83
N GLN A 50 10.29 -3.46 1.51
CA GLN A 50 11.48 -3.67 0.68
C GLN A 50 12.30 -2.39 0.56
N GLU A 51 11.64 -1.26 0.31
CA GLU A 51 12.28 0.07 0.26
C GLU A 51 13.04 0.37 1.56
N ARG A 52 12.44 0.11 2.72
CA ARG A 52 13.11 0.24 4.04
C ARG A 52 14.27 -0.70 4.27
N LYS A 53 14.29 -1.84 3.58
CA LYS A 53 15.41 -2.80 3.61
C LYS A 53 16.50 -2.41 2.59
N GLY A 54 16.45 -1.21 2.03
CA GLY A 54 17.42 -0.73 1.02
C GLY A 54 17.19 -1.32 -0.37
N LYS A 55 16.08 -2.04 -0.59
CA LYS A 55 15.68 -2.51 -1.93
C LYS A 55 14.77 -1.44 -2.52
N THR A 56 15.37 -0.40 -3.07
CA THR A 56 14.62 0.57 -3.89
C THR A 56 14.14 -0.13 -5.16
N PRO A 57 12.90 0.14 -5.63
CA PRO A 57 12.45 -0.33 -6.92
C PRO A 57 13.43 0.20 -7.96
N LYS A 58 14.08 -0.71 -8.69
CA LYS A 58 14.86 -0.31 -9.86
C LYS A 58 13.87 0.32 -10.83
N ALA A 59 14.10 1.59 -11.14
CA ALA A 59 13.36 2.37 -12.13
C ALA A 59 13.34 1.67 -13.50
#